data_AF-A0A127VBK8-F1
#
_entry.id   AF-A0A127VBK8-F1
#
_cell.length_a   1.000
_cell.length_b   1.000
_cell.length_c   1.000
_cell.angle_alpha   90.00
_cell.angle_beta   90.00
_cell.angle_gamma   90.00
#
_symmetry.space_group_name_H-M   'P 1'
#
loop_
_entity.id
_entity.type
_entity.pdbx_description
1 polymer ?
#
loop_
_entity_poly.entity_id
_entity_poly.type
_entity_poly.pdbx_seq_one_letter_code
_entity_poly.pdbx_strand_id
1 'polypeptide(L)'
;MKTSNFKPRNFFDFSPHPYDIGNPIGFWQKYEDNHFLNKLLVVNEDEFEAFYKYHLSHALENNVCNEETFFVKVWGIVENRINKLKGEDPFSYYHDRHIFRIEKLLQFQKYLNSIDQWNARPAHIVLAEKEEIIQRQKKEIEELQARWDKIKLYEVSQKIWIKEGYLTTVIDLFQKIEKLEVPSGGNLLKYDHQVAYPRMISKYFSHGGNDISVETLRNYYVSKKDDEPVKGTSIQLERKLFKIVPVKGTKK
;
A
#
# COMPACT_ATOMS: atom_id res chain seq x y z
N MET A 1 -8.58 -28.12 37.34
CA MET A 1 -9.29 -28.57 36.12
C MET A 1 -8.66 -27.86 34.94
N LYS A 2 -8.38 -28.54 33.82
CA LYS A 2 -7.83 -27.90 32.63
C LYS A 2 -8.91 -27.04 32.00
N THR A 3 -8.70 -25.73 31.93
CA THR A 3 -9.65 -24.80 31.31
C THR A 3 -9.73 -25.10 29.80
N SER A 4 -10.94 -25.12 29.26
CA SER A 4 -11.19 -25.42 27.84
C SER A 4 -10.70 -24.27 26.96
N ASN A 5 -10.24 -24.58 25.74
CA ASN A 5 -9.87 -23.56 24.76
C ASN A 5 -11.09 -22.80 24.24
N PHE A 6 -12.26 -23.43 24.28
CA PHE A 6 -13.50 -22.86 23.80
C PHE A 6 -14.41 -22.54 24.97
N LYS A 7 -15.28 -21.55 24.79
CA LYS A 7 -16.18 -21.08 25.83
C LYS A 7 -17.38 -22.01 25.94
N PRO A 8 -17.55 -22.72 27.06
CA PRO A 8 -18.66 -23.63 27.21
C PRO A 8 -19.92 -22.94 27.67
N ARG A 9 -21.05 -23.57 27.39
CA ARG A 9 -22.33 -23.19 27.99
C ARG A 9 -22.29 -23.41 29.50
N ASN A 10 -22.75 -22.40 30.24
CA ASN A 10 -22.89 -22.49 31.69
C ASN A 10 -23.99 -23.48 32.10
N PHE A 11 -23.78 -24.13 33.24
CA PHE A 11 -24.78 -25.01 33.83
C PHE A 11 -26.03 -24.21 34.21
N PHE A 12 -27.22 -24.70 33.83
CA PHE A 12 -28.51 -24.01 34.04
C PHE A 12 -28.62 -22.60 33.45
N ASP A 13 -27.85 -22.29 32.40
CA ASP A 13 -28.02 -21.03 31.67
C ASP A 13 -29.19 -21.13 30.68
N PHE A 14 -30.28 -20.41 30.99
CA PHE A 14 -31.49 -20.34 30.19
C PHE A 14 -31.40 -19.34 29.03
N SER A 15 -30.34 -18.53 28.96
CA SER A 15 -30.08 -17.58 27.87
C SER A 15 -28.60 -17.59 27.48
N PRO A 16 -28.08 -18.74 27.01
CA PRO A 16 -26.67 -18.87 26.67
C PRO A 16 -26.31 -17.93 25.51
N HIS A 17 -25.04 -17.54 25.45
CA HIS A 17 -24.56 -16.77 24.32
C HIS A 17 -24.73 -17.60 23.04
N PRO A 18 -25.09 -16.99 21.89
CA PRO A 18 -25.29 -17.72 20.64
C PRO A 18 -24.05 -18.51 20.17
N TYR A 19 -22.87 -18.25 20.73
CA TYR A 19 -21.61 -18.94 20.41
C TYR A 19 -21.12 -19.92 21.47
N ASP A 20 -21.82 -20.07 22.60
CA ASP A 20 -21.44 -21.05 23.61
C ASP A 20 -21.48 -22.47 23.05
N ILE A 21 -20.46 -23.27 23.37
CA ILE A 21 -20.34 -24.66 22.93
C ILE A 21 -20.68 -25.65 24.04
N GLY A 22 -20.97 -26.90 23.68
CA GLY A 22 -21.25 -27.96 24.64
C GLY A 22 -22.72 -28.04 25.05
N ASN A 23 -23.01 -29.03 25.89
CA ASN A 23 -24.35 -29.26 26.43
C ASN A 23 -24.43 -28.77 27.88
N PRO A 24 -25.61 -28.31 28.32
CA PRO A 24 -25.80 -27.88 29.70
C PRO A 24 -25.68 -29.03 30.71
N ILE A 25 -25.68 -30.30 30.27
CA ILE A 25 -25.58 -31.49 31.14
C ILE A 25 -24.63 -32.50 30.47
N GLY A 26 -23.60 -32.98 31.19
CA GLY A 26 -22.72 -34.09 30.78
C GLY A 26 -21.21 -33.78 30.62
N PHE A 27 -20.41 -34.81 30.32
CA PHE A 27 -18.94 -34.74 30.15
C PHE A 27 -18.49 -34.20 28.78
N TRP A 28 -18.86 -32.96 28.45
CA TRP A 28 -18.52 -32.32 27.16
C TRP A 28 -17.03 -31.97 27.02
N GLN A 29 -16.30 -31.84 28.15
CA GLN A 29 -14.90 -31.38 28.20
C GLN A 29 -13.92 -32.27 27.43
N LYS A 30 -14.26 -33.54 27.17
CA LYS A 30 -13.43 -34.46 26.37
C LYS A 30 -13.63 -34.31 24.85
N TYR A 31 -14.65 -33.57 24.43
CA TYR A 31 -15.08 -33.44 23.04
C TYR A 31 -15.26 -31.99 22.62
N GLU A 32 -14.50 -31.07 23.24
CA GLU A 32 -14.59 -29.62 22.99
C GLU A 32 -14.48 -29.28 21.50
N ASP A 33 -13.55 -29.91 20.78
CA ASP A 33 -13.33 -29.73 19.34
C ASP A 33 -14.57 -30.12 18.51
N ASN A 34 -15.26 -31.19 18.89
CA ASN A 34 -16.48 -31.64 18.21
C ASN A 34 -17.64 -30.70 18.46
N HIS A 35 -17.76 -30.16 19.68
CA HIS A 35 -18.79 -29.18 20.00
C HIS A 35 -18.55 -27.85 19.28
N PHE A 36 -17.30 -27.40 19.20
CA PHE A 36 -16.91 -26.25 18.37
C PHE A 36 -17.31 -26.45 16.91
N LEU A 37 -16.92 -27.58 16.31
CA LEU A 37 -17.27 -27.89 14.91
C LEU A 37 -18.77 -28.00 14.68
N ASN A 38 -19.52 -28.63 15.59
CA ASN A 38 -20.97 -28.71 15.48
C ASN A 38 -21.63 -27.33 15.54
N LYS A 39 -21.08 -26.44 16.38
CA LYS A 39 -21.56 -25.06 16.48
C LYS A 39 -21.26 -24.28 15.20
N LEU A 40 -20.05 -24.41 14.68
CA LEU A 40 -19.64 -23.77 13.43
C LEU A 40 -20.57 -24.11 12.25
N LEU A 41 -21.10 -25.33 12.19
CA LEU A 41 -22.02 -25.75 11.11
C LEU A 41 -23.35 -24.98 11.07
N VAL A 42 -23.74 -24.33 12.17
CA VAL A 42 -24.98 -23.54 12.26
C VAL A 42 -24.73 -22.03 12.31
N VAL A 43 -23.47 -21.61 12.31
CA VAL A 43 -23.06 -20.20 12.27
C VAL A 43 -23.01 -19.73 10.82
N ASN A 44 -23.47 -18.52 10.55
CA ASN A 44 -23.42 -17.94 9.20
C ASN A 44 -22.02 -17.40 8.88
N GLU A 45 -21.71 -17.24 7.59
CA GLU A 45 -20.37 -16.84 7.15
C GLU A 45 -19.99 -15.43 7.65
N ASP A 46 -20.96 -14.52 7.73
CA ASP A 46 -20.81 -13.17 8.28
C ASP A 46 -20.55 -13.16 9.80
N GLU A 47 -20.91 -14.23 10.50
CA GLU A 47 -20.72 -14.40 11.94
C GLU A 47 -19.41 -15.13 12.30
N PHE A 48 -18.68 -15.67 11.32
CA PHE A 48 -17.45 -16.43 11.56
C PHE A 48 -16.40 -15.66 12.35
N GLU A 49 -16.23 -14.37 12.07
CA GLU A 49 -15.28 -13.53 12.79
C GLU A 49 -15.68 -13.36 14.25
N ALA A 50 -16.95 -13.04 14.50
CA ALA A 50 -17.47 -12.88 15.84
C ALA A 50 -17.39 -14.19 16.64
N PHE A 51 -17.72 -15.32 16.00
CA PHE A 51 -17.62 -16.66 16.59
C PHE A 51 -16.17 -17.02 16.96
N TYR A 52 -15.21 -16.78 16.06
CA TYR A 52 -13.79 -17.02 16.30
C TYR A 52 -13.26 -16.14 17.45
N LYS A 53 -13.50 -14.83 17.37
CA LYS A 53 -13.05 -13.87 18.39
C LYS A 53 -13.64 -14.17 19.76
N TYR A 54 -14.89 -14.59 19.84
CA TYR A 54 -15.55 -14.96 21.10
C TYR A 54 -14.79 -16.06 21.85
N HIS A 55 -14.35 -17.10 21.14
CA HIS A 55 -13.59 -18.18 21.74
C HIS A 55 -12.13 -17.82 21.99
N LEU A 56 -11.52 -17.02 21.10
CA LEU A 56 -10.18 -16.49 21.32
C LEU A 56 -10.11 -15.65 22.60
N SER A 57 -11.03 -14.68 22.78
CA SER A 57 -11.10 -13.85 23.98
C SER A 57 -11.22 -14.69 25.24
N HIS A 58 -12.08 -15.72 25.25
CA HIS A 58 -12.18 -16.65 26.38
C HIS A 58 -10.86 -17.38 26.66
N ALA A 59 -10.18 -17.88 25.63
CA ALA A 59 -8.90 -18.58 25.79
C ALA A 59 -7.81 -17.66 26.36
N LEU A 60 -7.76 -16.40 25.91
CA LEU A 60 -6.81 -15.39 26.38
C LEU A 60 -7.11 -14.95 27.82
N GLU A 61 -8.37 -14.61 28.13
CA GLU A 61 -8.80 -14.18 29.47
C GLU A 61 -8.52 -15.23 30.54
N ASN A 62 -8.58 -16.52 30.17
CA ASN A 62 -8.33 -17.63 31.07
C ASN A 62 -6.89 -18.17 31.00
N ASN A 63 -5.98 -17.49 30.28
CA ASN A 63 -4.58 -17.90 30.09
C ASN A 63 -4.44 -19.36 29.61
N VAL A 64 -5.35 -19.83 28.77
CA VAL A 64 -5.33 -21.20 28.24
C VAL A 64 -4.23 -21.36 27.19
N CYS A 65 -4.11 -20.37 26.32
CA CYS A 65 -3.10 -20.30 25.27
C CYS A 65 -2.96 -18.86 24.75
N ASN A 66 -1.91 -18.61 23.95
CA ASN A 66 -1.77 -17.35 23.21
C ASN A 66 -2.52 -17.40 21.86
N GLU A 67 -2.57 -16.28 21.15
CA GLU A 67 -3.28 -16.14 19.87
C GLU A 67 -2.81 -17.15 18.82
N GLU A 68 -1.49 -17.28 18.65
CA GLU A 68 -0.88 -18.22 17.69
C GLU A 68 -1.30 -19.66 17.96
N THR A 69 -1.16 -20.09 19.22
CA THR A 69 -1.49 -21.45 19.64
C THR A 69 -2.98 -21.74 19.46
N PHE A 70 -3.83 -20.75 19.76
CA PHE A 70 -5.27 -20.85 19.51
C PHE A 70 -5.57 -21.00 18.02
N PHE A 71 -4.96 -20.15 17.18
CA PHE A 71 -5.14 -20.18 15.74
C PHE A 71 -4.69 -21.52 15.15
N VAL A 72 -3.49 -22.00 15.47
CA VAL A 72 -2.96 -23.30 15.02
C VAL A 72 -3.89 -24.44 15.44
N LYS A 73 -4.42 -24.40 16.66
CA LYS A 73 -5.38 -25.40 17.14
C LYS A 73 -6.68 -25.38 16.34
N VAL A 74 -7.30 -24.21 16.16
CA VAL A 74 -8.56 -24.07 15.40
C VAL A 74 -8.37 -24.51 13.96
N TRP A 75 -7.27 -24.07 13.32
CA TRP A 75 -6.89 -24.49 11.97
C TRP A 75 -6.80 -26.01 11.86
N GLY A 76 -6.03 -26.65 12.75
CA GLY A 76 -5.83 -28.10 12.76
C GLY A 76 -7.12 -28.89 12.98
N ILE A 77 -8.02 -28.43 13.85
CA ILE A 77 -9.31 -29.09 14.09
C ILE A 77 -10.19 -29.06 12.82
N VAL A 78 -10.24 -27.93 12.13
CA VAL A 78 -11.01 -27.75 10.88
C VAL A 78 -10.42 -28.61 9.77
N GLU A 79 -9.11 -28.56 9.57
CA GLU A 79 -8.40 -29.35 8.56
C GLU A 79 -8.57 -30.85 8.79
N ASN A 80 -8.36 -31.33 10.02
CA ASN A 80 -8.56 -32.73 10.37
C ASN A 80 -9.99 -33.20 10.12
N ARG A 81 -10.99 -32.35 10.38
CA ARG A 81 -12.39 -32.70 10.12
C ARG A 81 -12.70 -32.76 8.62
N ILE A 82 -12.18 -31.82 7.83
CA ILE A 82 -12.31 -31.86 6.36
C ILE A 82 -11.70 -33.15 5.81
N ASN A 83 -10.47 -33.48 6.22
CA ASN A 83 -9.76 -34.68 5.76
C ASN A 83 -10.52 -35.95 6.15
N LYS A 84 -11.04 -36.02 7.38
CA LYS A 84 -11.88 -37.13 7.81
C LYS A 84 -13.12 -37.30 6.93
N LEU A 85 -13.87 -36.22 6.69
CA LEU A 85 -15.10 -36.26 5.89
C LEU A 85 -14.82 -36.62 4.42
N LYS A 86 -13.69 -36.17 3.85
CA LYS A 86 -13.27 -36.53 2.49
C LYS A 86 -12.87 -38.00 2.34
N GLY A 87 -12.44 -38.65 3.44
CA GLY A 87 -12.10 -40.07 3.46
C GLY A 87 -13.28 -41.01 3.72
N GLU A 88 -14.48 -40.48 4.01
CA GLU A 88 -15.69 -41.29 4.19
C GLU A 88 -16.19 -41.84 2.84
N ASP A 89 -16.93 -42.94 2.88
CA ASP A 89 -17.47 -43.59 1.68
C ASP A 89 -18.42 -42.65 0.90
N PRO A 90 -18.12 -42.34 -0.38
CA PRO A 90 -18.99 -41.52 -1.21
C PRO A 90 -20.36 -42.15 -1.51
N PHE A 91 -20.53 -43.46 -1.32
CA PHE A 91 -21.82 -44.14 -1.52
C PHE A 91 -22.62 -44.30 -0.22
N SER A 92 -22.17 -43.72 0.89
CA SER A 92 -22.89 -43.77 2.14
C SER A 92 -24.20 -42.97 2.10
N TYR A 93 -25.20 -43.42 2.86
CA TYR A 93 -26.46 -42.69 3.06
C TYR A 93 -26.26 -41.26 3.59
N TYR A 94 -25.12 -40.97 4.22
CA TYR A 94 -24.80 -39.67 4.80
C TYR A 94 -23.97 -38.77 3.87
N HIS A 95 -23.72 -39.18 2.63
CA HIS A 95 -22.86 -38.46 1.68
C HIS A 95 -23.23 -36.99 1.52
N ASP A 96 -24.51 -36.67 1.27
CA ASP A 96 -24.97 -35.29 1.12
C ASP A 96 -24.68 -34.45 2.37
N ARG A 97 -24.83 -35.04 3.56
CA ARG A 97 -24.50 -34.39 4.83
C ARG A 97 -22.99 -34.18 4.97
N HIS A 98 -22.16 -35.09 4.45
CA HIS A 98 -20.72 -34.93 4.44
C HIS A 98 -20.31 -33.79 3.51
N ILE A 99 -20.88 -33.70 2.31
CA ILE A 99 -20.65 -32.60 1.36
C ILE A 99 -21.00 -31.26 2.00
N PHE A 100 -22.22 -31.10 2.52
CA PHE A 100 -22.64 -29.85 3.17
C PHE A 100 -21.69 -29.42 4.30
N ARG A 101 -21.26 -30.38 5.12
CA ARG A 101 -20.31 -30.11 6.21
C ARG A 101 -18.94 -29.71 5.68
N ILE A 102 -18.45 -30.35 4.63
CA ILE A 102 -17.18 -29.98 3.98
C ILE A 102 -17.26 -28.55 3.46
N GLU A 103 -18.34 -28.19 2.76
CA GLU A 103 -18.54 -26.84 2.24
C GLU A 103 -18.49 -25.78 3.35
N LYS A 104 -19.25 -25.99 4.44
CA LYS A 104 -19.20 -25.09 5.60
C LYS A 104 -17.81 -24.97 6.22
N LEU A 105 -17.08 -26.07 6.34
CA LEU A 105 -15.71 -26.05 6.87
C LEU A 105 -14.73 -25.36 5.93
N LEU A 106 -14.89 -25.50 4.61
CA LEU A 106 -14.08 -24.78 3.61
C LEU A 106 -14.34 -23.28 3.64
N GLN A 107 -15.59 -22.85 3.85
CA GLN A 107 -15.92 -21.44 4.03
C GLN A 107 -15.24 -20.87 5.27
N PHE A 108 -15.30 -21.58 6.40
CA PHE A 108 -14.61 -21.16 7.62
C PHE A 108 -13.08 -21.20 7.44
N GLN A 109 -12.54 -22.18 6.74
CA GLN A 109 -11.11 -22.24 6.41
C GLN A 109 -10.67 -21.04 5.56
N LYS A 110 -11.51 -20.58 4.62
CA LYS A 110 -11.27 -19.34 3.86
C LYS A 110 -11.24 -18.11 4.78
N TYR A 111 -12.11 -18.04 5.77
CA TYR A 111 -12.02 -17.01 6.81
C TYR A 111 -10.70 -17.11 7.59
N LEU A 112 -10.32 -18.31 8.06
CA LEU A 112 -9.06 -18.51 8.77
C LEU A 112 -7.83 -18.11 7.93
N ASN A 113 -7.83 -18.41 6.63
CA ASN A 113 -6.79 -17.96 5.69
C ASN A 113 -6.65 -16.43 5.67
N SER A 114 -7.76 -15.71 5.77
CA SER A 114 -7.76 -14.24 5.70
C SER A 114 -7.15 -13.57 6.93
N ILE A 115 -7.11 -14.28 8.07
CA ILE A 115 -6.54 -13.79 9.34
C ILE A 115 -5.21 -14.47 9.69
N ASP A 116 -4.71 -15.40 8.86
CA ASP A 116 -3.49 -16.16 9.13
C ASP A 116 -2.26 -15.26 9.04
N GLN A 117 -1.70 -14.93 10.21
CA GLN A 117 -0.43 -14.20 10.32
C GLN A 117 0.76 -15.13 10.60
N TRP A 118 0.48 -16.38 10.99
CA TRP A 118 1.48 -17.32 11.51
C TRP A 118 1.92 -18.37 10.48
N ASN A 119 1.27 -18.43 9.32
CA ASN A 119 1.47 -19.48 8.32
C ASN A 119 1.20 -20.86 8.92
N ALA A 120 0.13 -21.03 9.70
CA ALA A 120 -0.21 -22.32 10.33
C ALA A 120 -0.60 -23.41 9.31
N ARG A 121 -0.75 -23.02 8.04
CA ARG A 121 -1.16 -23.83 6.90
C ARG A 121 -0.01 -24.76 6.45
N PRO A 122 -0.32 -25.88 5.78
CA PRO A 122 0.71 -26.78 5.26
C PRO A 122 1.78 -26.03 4.45
N ALA A 123 3.04 -26.29 4.77
CA ALA A 123 4.17 -25.54 4.22
C ALA A 123 4.18 -25.48 2.68
N HIS A 124 3.79 -26.55 2.00
CA HIS A 124 3.75 -26.60 0.54
C HIS A 124 2.76 -25.60 -0.08
N ILE A 125 1.62 -25.33 0.57
CA ILE A 125 0.63 -24.35 0.11
C ILE A 125 1.18 -22.93 0.30
N VAL A 126 1.71 -22.66 1.49
CA VAL A 126 2.29 -21.35 1.84
C VAL A 126 3.48 -21.03 0.92
N LEU A 127 4.33 -22.02 0.63
CA LEU A 127 5.48 -21.85 -0.25
C LEU A 127 5.06 -21.56 -1.69
N ALA A 128 4.03 -22.24 -2.20
CA ALA A 128 3.52 -21.98 -3.55
C ALA A 128 2.94 -20.56 -3.67
N GLU A 129 2.09 -20.14 -2.72
CA GLU A 129 1.53 -18.77 -2.69
C GLU A 129 2.64 -17.70 -2.62
N LYS A 130 3.64 -17.92 -1.75
CA LYS A 130 4.78 -16.99 -1.62
C LYS A 130 5.63 -16.95 -2.87
N GLU A 131 5.87 -18.07 -3.53
CA GLU A 131 6.63 -18.12 -4.78
C GLU A 131 5.91 -17.33 -5.89
N GLU A 132 4.58 -17.46 -6.01
CA GLU A 132 3.81 -16.65 -6.96
C GLU A 132 3.94 -15.14 -6.72
N ILE A 133 3.90 -14.72 -5.46
CA ILE A 133 4.10 -13.31 -5.07
C ILE A 133 5.51 -12.86 -5.44
N ILE A 134 6.52 -13.67 -5.13
CA ILE A 134 7.92 -13.38 -5.44
C ILE A 134 8.11 -13.19 -6.95
N GLN A 135 7.54 -14.07 -7.77
CA GLN A 135 7.65 -13.96 -9.23
C GLN A 135 6.95 -12.70 -9.76
N ARG A 136 5.79 -12.35 -9.21
CA ARG A 136 5.07 -11.11 -9.56
C ARG A 136 5.90 -9.86 -9.21
N GLN A 137 6.45 -9.82 -8.00
CA GLN A 137 7.26 -8.70 -7.54
C GLN A 137 8.56 -8.56 -8.34
N LYS A 138 9.23 -9.68 -8.67
CA LYS A 138 10.41 -9.67 -9.55
C LYS A 138 10.11 -9.05 -10.91
N LYS A 139 8.99 -9.44 -11.52
CA LYS A 139 8.55 -8.87 -12.80
C LYS A 139 8.30 -7.37 -12.70
N GLU A 140 7.64 -6.91 -11.63
CA GLU A 140 7.40 -5.48 -11.42
C GLU A 140 8.71 -4.69 -11.23
N ILE A 141 9.66 -5.26 -10.49
CA ILE A 141 10.99 -4.65 -10.31
C ILE A 141 11.71 -4.53 -11.66
N GLU A 142 11.70 -5.58 -12.49
CA GLU A 142 12.30 -5.55 -13.83
C GLU A 142 11.64 -4.47 -14.72
N GLU A 143 10.31 -4.39 -14.71
CA GLU A 143 9.57 -3.37 -15.48
C GLU A 143 9.89 -1.94 -15.00
N LEU A 144 9.97 -1.72 -13.68
CA LEU A 144 10.32 -0.42 -13.11
C LEU A 144 11.77 -0.04 -13.40
N GLN A 145 12.70 -0.98 -13.30
CA GLN A 145 14.11 -0.77 -13.67
C GLN A 145 14.25 -0.40 -15.14
N ALA A 146 13.58 -1.12 -16.04
CA ALA A 146 13.59 -0.79 -17.47
C ALA A 146 13.01 0.60 -17.78
N ARG A 147 11.98 1.04 -17.04
CA ARG A 147 11.47 2.43 -17.14
C ARG A 147 12.48 3.44 -16.62
N TRP A 148 13.13 3.14 -15.50
CA TRP A 148 14.13 4.01 -14.90
C TRP A 148 15.34 4.20 -15.81
N ASP A 149 15.87 3.14 -16.41
CA ASP A 149 17.00 3.21 -17.36
C ASP A 149 16.67 4.07 -18.59
N LYS A 150 15.43 3.98 -19.09
CA LYS A 150 14.97 4.85 -20.19
C LYS A 150 14.96 6.33 -19.80
N ILE A 151 14.55 6.66 -18.57
CA ILE A 151 14.50 8.05 -18.09
C ILE A 151 15.92 8.56 -17.82
N LYS A 152 16.77 7.73 -17.24
CA LYS A 152 18.17 8.04 -16.91
C LYS A 152 18.98 8.46 -18.14
N LEU A 153 18.68 7.91 -19.32
CA LEU A 153 19.31 8.33 -20.58
C LEU A 153 19.14 9.84 -20.85
N TYR A 154 18.02 10.42 -20.41
CA TYR A 154 17.69 11.84 -20.58
C TYR A 154 17.99 12.67 -19.32
N GLU A 155 18.65 12.07 -18.33
CA GLU A 155 19.08 12.77 -17.14
C GLU A 155 20.35 13.58 -17.43
N VAL A 156 20.45 14.76 -16.83
CA VAL A 156 21.58 15.67 -17.05
C VAL A 156 22.75 15.18 -16.21
N SER A 157 23.70 14.49 -16.83
CA SER A 157 24.88 13.95 -16.15
C SER A 157 25.83 15.04 -15.64
N GLN A 158 25.85 16.21 -16.27
CA GLN A 158 26.65 17.37 -15.86
C GLN A 158 25.87 18.66 -16.08
N LYS A 159 25.73 19.46 -15.02
CA LYS A 159 25.09 20.79 -15.09
C LYS A 159 26.07 21.83 -15.62
N ILE A 160 25.55 22.80 -16.36
CA ILE A 160 26.30 23.96 -16.84
C ILE A 160 26.58 24.89 -15.65
N TRP A 161 27.85 25.19 -15.42
CA TRP A 161 28.25 26.01 -14.28
C TRP A 161 28.09 27.51 -14.56
N ILE A 162 27.23 28.17 -13.79
CA ILE A 162 27.13 29.62 -13.71
C ILE A 162 28.15 30.15 -12.70
N LYS A 163 29.00 31.07 -13.17
CA LYS A 163 29.99 31.77 -12.34
C LYS A 163 29.34 32.37 -11.08
N GLU A 164 30.03 32.27 -9.96
CA GLU A 164 29.57 32.80 -8.68
C GLU A 164 29.21 34.30 -8.78
N GLY A 165 28.11 34.71 -8.13
CA GLY A 165 27.54 36.05 -8.25
C GLY A 165 26.78 36.38 -9.54
N TYR A 166 26.76 35.52 -10.57
CA TYR A 166 26.09 35.82 -11.86
C TYR A 166 24.75 35.11 -12.09
N LEU A 167 24.21 34.41 -11.07
CA LEU A 167 22.92 33.72 -11.17
C LEU A 167 21.79 34.65 -11.65
N THR A 168 21.66 35.83 -11.04
CA THR A 168 20.62 36.81 -11.39
C THR A 168 20.80 37.38 -12.80
N THR A 169 22.03 37.47 -13.30
CA THR A 169 22.31 37.86 -14.70
C THR A 169 21.82 36.81 -15.69
N VAL A 170 21.97 35.53 -15.38
CA VAL A 170 21.45 34.44 -16.23
C VAL A 170 19.91 34.41 -16.21
N ILE A 171 19.30 34.62 -15.03
CA ILE A 171 17.83 34.73 -14.92
C ILE A 171 17.31 35.90 -15.77
N ASP A 172 17.96 37.07 -15.74
CA ASP A 172 17.60 38.23 -16.57
C ASP A 172 17.67 37.92 -18.07
N LEU A 173 18.65 37.14 -18.52
CA LEU A 173 18.73 36.67 -19.90
C LEU A 173 17.54 35.78 -20.28
N PHE A 174 17.18 34.80 -19.44
CA PHE A 174 16.01 33.94 -19.71
C PHE A 174 14.69 34.72 -19.70
N GLN A 175 14.53 35.69 -18.79
CA GLN A 175 13.37 36.60 -18.80
C GLN A 175 13.30 37.46 -20.06
N LYS A 176 14.45 37.84 -20.64
CA LYS A 176 14.48 38.56 -21.92
C LYS A 176 14.10 37.65 -23.09
N ILE A 177 14.59 36.41 -23.09
CA ILE A 177 14.26 35.40 -24.11
C ILE A 177 12.76 35.11 -24.11
N GLU A 178 12.15 35.01 -22.92
CA GLU A 178 10.71 34.80 -22.74
C GLU A 178 9.85 35.89 -23.39
N LYS A 179 10.33 37.14 -23.36
CA LYS A 179 9.63 38.32 -23.89
C LYS A 179 9.89 38.59 -25.37
N LEU A 180 10.66 37.74 -26.05
CA LEU A 180 10.89 37.90 -27.49
C LEU A 180 9.64 37.54 -28.27
N GLU A 181 9.37 38.33 -29.31
CA GLU A 181 8.27 38.11 -30.25
C GLU A 181 8.80 37.81 -31.64
N VAL A 182 8.07 37.00 -32.40
CA VAL A 182 8.37 36.77 -33.82
C VAL A 182 7.82 37.91 -34.69
N PRO A 183 8.43 38.23 -35.84
CA PRO A 183 7.99 39.32 -36.72
C PRO A 183 6.53 39.18 -37.19
N SER A 184 6.05 37.94 -37.34
CA SER A 184 4.68 37.59 -37.72
C SER A 184 3.64 37.84 -36.61
N GLY A 185 4.07 38.22 -35.41
CA GLY A 185 3.23 38.40 -34.24
C GLY A 185 3.20 37.16 -33.32
N GLY A 186 3.21 37.43 -32.02
CA GLY A 186 3.20 36.39 -30.96
C GLY A 186 4.58 36.11 -30.36
N ASN A 187 4.59 35.54 -29.16
CA ASN A 187 5.82 35.21 -28.43
C ASN A 187 6.62 34.11 -29.14
N LEU A 188 7.95 34.22 -29.11
CA LEU A 188 8.90 33.23 -29.63
C LEU A 188 8.76 31.89 -28.90
N LEU A 189 8.55 31.93 -27.59
CA LEU A 189 8.39 30.76 -26.75
C LEU A 189 7.04 30.82 -26.02
N LYS A 190 6.30 29.72 -26.05
CA LYS A 190 5.05 29.54 -25.32
C LYS A 190 5.23 28.43 -24.30
N TYR A 191 4.62 28.59 -23.14
CA TYR A 191 4.67 27.61 -22.07
C TYR A 191 3.39 27.69 -21.25
N ASP A 192 2.90 26.54 -20.76
CA ASP A 192 1.62 26.46 -20.05
C ASP A 192 1.75 26.74 -18.54
N HIS A 193 2.98 26.67 -18.00
CA HIS A 193 3.23 26.78 -16.57
C HIS A 193 4.39 27.73 -16.26
N GLN A 194 4.15 28.69 -15.36
CA GLN A 194 5.15 29.66 -14.86
C GLN A 194 6.39 29.02 -14.24
N VAL A 195 6.34 27.72 -13.94
CA VAL A 195 7.43 26.94 -13.34
C VAL A 195 8.34 26.28 -14.39
N ALA A 196 8.02 26.40 -15.69
CA ALA A 196 8.79 25.79 -16.78
C ALA A 196 10.25 26.25 -16.79
N TYR A 197 10.50 27.56 -16.79
CA TYR A 197 11.85 28.13 -16.76
C TYR A 197 12.59 27.84 -15.44
N PRO A 198 11.99 28.02 -14.24
CA PRO A 198 12.61 27.60 -12.98
C PRO A 198 13.07 26.13 -12.97
N ARG A 199 12.23 25.20 -13.44
CA ARG A 199 12.59 23.76 -13.51
C ARG A 199 13.71 23.49 -14.50
N MET A 200 13.65 24.10 -15.69
CA MET A 200 14.70 23.97 -16.68
C MET A 200 16.04 24.50 -16.15
N ILE A 201 16.06 25.71 -15.59
CA ILE A 201 17.30 26.31 -15.08
C ILE A 201 17.87 25.46 -13.93
N SER A 202 17.04 25.02 -12.98
CA SER A 202 17.47 24.14 -11.88
C SER A 202 18.03 22.79 -12.35
N LYS A 203 17.41 22.22 -13.41
CA LYS A 203 17.80 20.92 -13.97
C LYS A 203 19.13 20.99 -14.72
N TYR A 204 19.36 22.05 -15.50
CA TYR A 204 20.50 22.13 -16.41
C TYR A 204 21.66 23.01 -15.92
N PHE A 205 21.47 23.86 -14.90
CA PHE A 205 22.49 24.80 -14.44
C PHE A 205 22.80 24.64 -12.94
N SER A 206 24.04 24.95 -12.57
CA SER A 206 24.52 25.07 -11.19
C SER A 206 25.10 26.47 -10.95
N HIS A 207 25.10 26.95 -9.71
CA HIS A 207 25.64 28.26 -9.33
C HIS A 207 26.81 28.08 -8.37
N GLY A 208 28.01 28.53 -8.78
CA GLY A 208 29.21 28.33 -7.94
C GLY A 208 29.56 26.84 -7.70
N GLY A 209 29.07 25.92 -8.54
CA GLY A 209 29.22 24.48 -8.37
C GLY A 209 28.11 23.84 -7.55
N ASN A 210 27.23 24.64 -6.94
CA ASN A 210 26.11 24.18 -6.13
C ASN A 210 24.82 24.09 -6.95
N ASP A 211 23.95 23.17 -6.54
CA ASP A 211 22.62 23.04 -7.12
C ASP A 211 21.73 24.25 -6.80
N ILE A 212 20.92 24.63 -7.78
CA ILE A 212 19.99 25.75 -7.67
C ILE A 212 18.60 25.17 -7.38
N SER A 213 17.99 25.51 -6.25
CA SER A 213 16.61 25.10 -5.93
C SER A 213 15.60 25.72 -6.91
N VAL A 214 14.58 24.93 -7.27
CA VAL A 214 13.46 25.39 -8.10
C VAL A 214 12.67 26.48 -7.38
N GLU A 215 12.50 26.41 -6.05
CA GLU A 215 11.85 27.45 -5.25
C GLU A 215 12.60 28.77 -5.33
N THR A 216 13.93 28.74 -5.20
CA THR A 216 14.77 29.94 -5.32
C THR A 216 14.59 30.61 -6.67
N LEU A 217 14.55 29.83 -7.75
CA LEU A 217 14.30 30.35 -9.10
C LEU A 217 12.87 30.87 -9.26
N ARG A 218 11.88 30.16 -8.73
CA ARG A 218 10.46 30.53 -8.82
C ARG A 218 10.18 31.93 -8.26
N ASN A 219 10.90 32.33 -7.22
CA ASN A 219 10.77 33.66 -6.63
C ASN A 219 11.09 34.81 -7.60
N TYR A 220 11.90 34.56 -8.65
CA TYR A 220 12.20 35.54 -9.69
C TYR A 220 11.16 35.57 -10.84
N TYR A 221 10.29 34.57 -10.94
CA TYR A 221 9.29 34.45 -12.02
C TYR A 221 7.85 34.69 -11.55
N VAL A 222 7.56 34.49 -10.26
CA VAL A 222 6.21 34.73 -9.72
C VAL A 222 6.12 36.16 -9.18
N SER A 223 5.63 37.07 -10.01
CA SER A 223 5.07 38.33 -9.52
C SER A 223 3.63 38.07 -9.07
N LYS A 224 3.39 37.99 -7.76
CA LYS A 224 2.03 38.14 -7.26
C LYS A 224 1.56 39.55 -7.62
N LYS A 225 0.39 39.66 -8.25
CA LYS A 225 -0.12 40.91 -8.83
C LYS A 225 -0.33 42.05 -7.81
N ASP A 226 -0.27 41.79 -6.51
CA ASP A 226 -0.50 42.79 -5.45
C ASP A 226 0.48 42.71 -4.25
N ASP A 227 1.53 41.87 -4.29
CA ASP A 227 2.52 41.84 -3.21
C ASP A 227 3.81 42.53 -3.67
N GLU A 228 4.32 43.47 -2.86
CA GLU A 228 5.66 44.02 -3.04
C GLU A 228 6.67 42.89 -3.27
N PRO A 229 7.63 43.04 -4.20
CA PRO A 229 8.63 42.01 -4.44
C PRO A 229 9.32 41.69 -3.11
N VAL A 230 9.24 40.43 -2.68
CA VAL A 230 9.92 39.92 -1.48
C VAL A 230 11.37 40.42 -1.53
N LYS A 231 11.80 41.20 -0.53
CA LYS A 231 13.14 41.84 -0.48
C LYS A 231 14.21 40.89 -1.04
N GLY A 232 14.84 41.27 -2.16
CA GLY A 232 15.87 40.47 -2.83
C GLY A 232 15.44 39.68 -4.08
N THR A 233 14.17 39.73 -4.50
CA THR A 233 13.65 39.01 -5.69
C THR A 233 13.63 39.83 -6.99
N SER A 234 13.85 41.15 -6.90
CA SER A 234 14.02 42.01 -8.08
C SER A 234 15.48 42.01 -8.52
N ILE A 235 15.72 41.74 -9.80
CA ILE A 235 17.08 41.74 -10.35
C ILE A 235 17.62 43.17 -10.35
N GLN A 236 18.64 43.41 -9.51
CA GLN A 236 19.33 44.69 -9.40
C GLN A 236 19.85 45.15 -10.77
N LEU A 237 19.82 46.46 -11.01
CA LEU A 237 20.25 47.07 -12.27
C LEU A 237 21.70 46.71 -12.62
N GLU A 238 22.58 46.62 -11.62
CA GLU A 238 23.99 46.24 -11.84
C GLU A 238 24.16 44.82 -12.38
N ARG A 239 23.13 43.96 -12.26
CA ARG A 239 23.17 42.57 -12.73
C ARG A 239 22.57 42.39 -14.13
N LYS A 240 21.93 43.42 -14.70
CA LYS A 240 21.36 43.43 -16.06
C LYS A 240 22.42 43.76 -17.12
N LEU A 241 23.42 42.90 -17.22
CA LEU A 241 24.65 43.18 -17.97
C LEU A 241 24.52 43.08 -19.50
N PHE A 242 23.57 42.28 -19.99
CA PHE A 242 23.47 41.94 -21.42
C PHE A 242 22.16 42.44 -22.04
N LYS A 243 22.14 42.70 -23.35
CA LYS A 243 20.92 43.05 -24.11
C LYS A 243 20.79 42.16 -25.34
N ILE A 244 19.57 41.71 -25.62
CA ILE A 244 19.24 41.00 -26.86
C ILE A 244 18.80 42.04 -27.89
N VAL A 245 19.53 42.13 -29.01
CA VAL A 245 19.26 43.12 -30.06
C VAL A 245 18.80 42.38 -31.32
N PRO A 246 17.61 42.71 -31.88
CA PRO A 246 17.16 42.11 -33.13
C PRO A 246 18.03 42.59 -34.29
N VAL A 247 18.29 41.70 -35.24
CA VAL A 247 19.05 42.01 -36.47
C VAL A 247 18.26 43.03 -37.31
N LYS A 248 18.95 44.02 -37.90
CA LYS A 248 18.31 45.03 -38.77
C LYS A 248 17.57 44.32 -39.92
N GLY A 249 16.26 44.58 -40.06
CA GLY A 249 15.39 44.02 -41.09
C GLY A 249 14.30 43.05 -40.61
N THR A 250 14.30 42.64 -39.34
CA THR A 250 13.24 41.80 -38.73
C THR A 250 12.27 42.57 -37.82
N LYS A 251 12.41 43.90 -37.73
CA LYS A 251 11.40 44.76 -37.13
C LYS A 251 10.34 45.13 -38.17
N LYS A 252 9.08 45.04 -37.78
CA LYS A 252 7.97 45.76 -38.41
C LYS A 252 8.31 47.24 -38.60
#